data_AF-D5M7Z3-F1
#
_entry.id   AF-D5M7Z3-F1
#
_cell.length_a   1.000
_cell.length_b   1.000
_cell.length_c   1.000
_cell.angle_alpha   90.00
_cell.angle_beta   90.00
_cell.angle_gamma   90.00
#
_symmetry.space_group_name_H-M   'P 1'
#
loop_
_entity.id
_entity.type
_entity.pdbx_description
1 polymer ?
#
loop_
_entity_poly.entity_id
_entity_poly.type
_entity_poly.pdbx_seq_one_letter_code
_entity_poly.pdbx_strand_id
1 'polypeptide(L)'
;LVVSVAGTVEGTNQDISLKFFEIDLTSRPDHGGKTEQNLSPKSKPFATDSGAMPHKLEKADLLKAIQEQLIANVHSNDDYFEVIDFASDATITDRNGKVYFADKDGSVTLPTQPVQEFLLKGHVRVRPYKEKPIQNQAKSVDVEYTVQFTPLNPDDDFRPGLKDTKLLKTLAIGDTITSQELLAQAQSILNKTHPGYTIYERDSSIVTHDNDIFRTILPMDQEFTYHVKNREQAYRINKKSGLNEEINNTDLISEKYYVLKKGEKPYDPFDRSHLKLFTIKYVDVNTNELLKSEQLLTASERNLDFRDLYDPRDKAKVLYNNLDAFGIMDYTLTGKVEDNHDDTNRIITVYMGKRPEGENASYHLAYDKDRYTEEEREAYSYLRYSGTPIPDNPNDK
;
A
#
# COMPACT_ATOMS: atom_id res chain seq x y z
N LEU A 1 1.41 -4.77 -23.85
CA LEU A 1 1.11 -3.47 -24.48
C LEU A 1 1.28 -2.40 -23.42
N VAL A 2 2.22 -1.48 -23.60
CA VAL A 2 2.39 -0.30 -22.74
C VAL A 2 1.38 0.76 -23.19
N VAL A 3 0.48 1.15 -22.30
CA VAL A 3 -0.52 2.21 -22.52
C VAL A 3 -0.02 3.48 -21.87
N SER A 4 0.43 4.43 -22.69
CA SER A 4 0.99 5.72 -22.27
C SER A 4 0.30 6.85 -23.03
N VAL A 5 -0.90 7.19 -22.58
CA VAL A 5 -1.76 8.21 -23.19
C VAL A 5 -1.97 9.39 -22.26
N ALA A 6 -2.33 10.54 -22.82
CA ALA A 6 -2.85 11.68 -22.07
C ALA A 6 -4.35 11.87 -22.38
N GLY A 7 -5.10 12.46 -21.46
CA GLY A 7 -6.50 12.82 -21.68
C GLY A 7 -6.58 14.24 -22.24
N THR A 8 -7.43 14.50 -23.23
CA THR A 8 -7.76 15.87 -23.67
C THR A 8 -9.22 16.15 -23.35
N VAL A 9 -9.47 17.18 -22.55
CA VAL A 9 -10.81 17.51 -22.04
C VAL A 9 -11.66 18.16 -23.12
N GLU A 10 -12.77 17.53 -23.49
CA GLU A 10 -13.70 18.03 -24.51
C GLU A 10 -14.16 19.47 -24.24
N GLY A 11 -14.22 20.27 -25.31
CA GLY A 11 -14.58 21.68 -25.24
C GLY A 11 -13.46 22.57 -24.72
N THR A 12 -12.31 22.00 -24.38
CA THR A 12 -11.09 22.71 -23.96
C THR A 12 -9.86 22.10 -24.65
N ASN A 13 -8.69 22.71 -24.45
CA ASN A 13 -7.40 22.13 -24.82
C ASN A 13 -6.60 21.73 -23.56
N GLN A 14 -7.29 21.45 -22.45
CA GLN A 14 -6.62 21.04 -21.22
C GLN A 14 -6.26 19.56 -21.30
N ASP A 15 -5.00 19.25 -21.03
CA ASP A 15 -4.52 17.88 -20.92
C ASP A 15 -4.60 17.37 -19.48
N ILE A 16 -4.94 16.09 -19.35
CA ILE A 16 -4.97 15.33 -18.11
C ILE A 16 -3.88 14.27 -18.18
N SER A 17 -3.04 14.24 -17.17
CA SER A 17 -2.02 13.21 -17.04
C SER A 17 -2.65 11.89 -16.62
N LEU A 18 -2.47 10.84 -17.41
CA LEU A 18 -2.75 9.46 -16.98
C LEU A 18 -1.45 8.74 -16.70
N LYS A 19 -1.39 8.04 -15.56
CA LYS A 19 -0.26 7.18 -15.25
C LYS A 19 -0.24 6.00 -16.23
N PHE A 20 0.89 5.81 -16.91
CA PHE A 20 1.05 4.68 -17.82
C PHE A 20 0.85 3.35 -17.09
N PHE A 21 0.33 2.36 -17.82
CA PHE A 21 0.14 1.01 -17.32
C PHE A 21 0.38 -0.01 -18.43
N GLU A 22 0.46 -1.28 -18.05
CA GLU A 22 0.78 -2.37 -18.96
C GLU A 22 -0.40 -3.34 -19.02
N ILE A 23 -0.74 -3.77 -20.23
CA ILE A 23 -1.69 -4.84 -20.51
C ILE A 23 -0.89 -6.04 -20.99
N ASP A 24 -0.98 -7.16 -20.29
CA ASP A 24 -0.33 -8.40 -20.72
C ASP A 24 -1.09 -8.99 -21.93
N LEU A 25 -0.36 -9.29 -23.00
CA LEU A 25 -0.92 -9.87 -24.22
C LEU A 25 -0.77 -11.39 -24.17
N THR A 26 -1.85 -12.11 -23.91
CA THR A 26 -1.84 -13.57 -23.79
C THR A 26 -2.81 -14.21 -24.78
N SER A 27 -2.63 -15.50 -25.07
CA SER A 27 -3.37 -16.21 -26.12
C SER A 27 -4.80 -16.62 -25.73
N ARG A 28 -5.27 -16.37 -24.50
CA ARG A 28 -6.63 -16.74 -24.04
C ARG A 28 -7.19 -15.72 -23.05
N PRO A 29 -8.46 -15.30 -23.16
CA PRO A 29 -9.18 -14.77 -22.01
C PRO A 29 -9.30 -15.88 -20.97
N ASP A 30 -9.05 -15.57 -19.70
CA ASP A 30 -9.17 -16.51 -18.57
C ASP A 30 -10.61 -17.02 -18.45
N HIS A 31 -10.91 -18.13 -19.11
CA HIS A 31 -12.03 -18.98 -18.74
C HIS A 31 -11.58 -19.87 -17.59
N GLY A 32 -12.18 -19.65 -16.41
CA GLY A 32 -11.88 -20.30 -15.14
C GLY A 32 -11.28 -21.70 -15.24
N GLY A 33 -10.03 -21.83 -14.83
CA GLY A 33 -9.29 -23.08 -14.71
C GLY A 33 -8.37 -23.01 -13.50
N LYS A 34 -8.66 -23.88 -12.53
CA LYS A 34 -7.95 -24.19 -11.28
C LYS A 34 -6.55 -23.58 -11.11
N THR A 35 -6.38 -22.90 -9.98
CA THR A 35 -5.09 -22.56 -9.37
C THR A 35 -4.19 -23.80 -9.27
N GLU A 36 -3.19 -23.90 -10.14
CA GLU A 36 -1.99 -24.66 -9.83
C GLU A 36 -1.08 -23.81 -8.94
N GLN A 37 -0.60 -24.48 -7.91
CA GLN A 37 0.06 -23.92 -6.75
C GLN A 37 1.45 -23.34 -7.06
N ASN A 38 1.83 -22.37 -6.23
CA ASN A 38 3.21 -22.10 -5.79
C ASN A 38 4.16 -21.28 -6.67
N LEU A 39 3.73 -20.12 -7.16
CA LEU A 39 4.63 -18.96 -7.26
C LEU A 39 3.86 -17.68 -6.91
N SER A 40 4.18 -17.08 -5.75
CA SER A 40 3.62 -15.81 -5.31
C SER A 40 3.94 -14.69 -6.31
N PRO A 41 2.96 -13.98 -6.89
CA PRO A 41 3.23 -12.74 -7.56
C PRO A 41 3.62 -11.70 -6.50
N LYS A 42 4.87 -11.24 -6.54
CA LYS A 42 5.30 -10.07 -5.79
C LYS A 42 4.37 -8.90 -6.13
N SER A 43 3.62 -8.44 -5.14
CA SER A 43 3.07 -7.09 -4.97
C SER A 43 3.00 -6.24 -6.25
N LYS A 44 1.99 -6.48 -7.09
CA LYS A 44 1.48 -5.50 -8.06
C LYS A 44 0.28 -4.78 -7.44
N PRO A 45 0.19 -3.44 -7.54
CA PRO A 45 -0.96 -2.70 -7.05
C PRO A 45 -2.16 -3.01 -7.95
N PHE A 46 -3.27 -3.42 -7.33
CA PHE A 46 -4.57 -3.70 -7.96
C PHE A 46 -4.56 -4.77 -9.07
N ALA A 47 -4.90 -6.01 -8.68
CA ALA A 47 -5.44 -6.98 -9.63
C ALA A 47 -6.86 -6.53 -10.02
N THR A 48 -6.98 -5.79 -11.13
CA THR A 48 -8.22 -5.70 -11.88
C THR A 48 -8.36 -6.95 -12.74
N ASP A 49 -9.58 -7.45 -12.94
CA ASP A 49 -9.93 -8.54 -13.88
C ASP A 49 -9.58 -8.22 -15.37
N SER A 50 -8.85 -7.13 -15.63
CA SER A 50 -8.45 -6.63 -16.94
C SER A 50 -6.96 -6.88 -17.29
N GLY A 51 -6.20 -7.57 -16.43
CA GLY A 51 -4.74 -7.70 -16.57
C GLY A 51 -4.23 -8.43 -17.81
N ALA A 52 -5.00 -9.37 -18.36
CA ALA A 52 -4.64 -10.13 -19.55
C ALA A 52 -5.67 -9.92 -20.67
N MET A 53 -5.21 -9.44 -21.82
CA MET A 53 -6.05 -9.29 -23.01
C MET A 53 -5.56 -10.21 -24.13
N PRO A 54 -6.48 -10.68 -24.99
CA PRO A 54 -6.10 -11.38 -26.21
C PRO A 54 -5.25 -10.48 -27.12
N HIS A 55 -4.43 -11.10 -27.96
CA HIS A 55 -3.63 -10.38 -28.97
C HIS A 55 -4.47 -9.61 -30.01
N LYS A 56 -5.75 -9.94 -30.13
CA LYS A 56 -6.76 -9.12 -30.80
C LYS A 56 -7.43 -8.24 -29.75
N LEU A 57 -7.06 -6.97 -29.69
CA LEU A 57 -7.54 -6.02 -28.70
C LEU A 57 -8.77 -5.28 -29.24
N GLU A 58 -9.88 -5.32 -28.52
CA GLU A 58 -11.04 -4.51 -28.87
C GLU A 58 -10.85 -3.07 -28.38
N LYS A 59 -11.17 -2.08 -29.21
CA LYS A 59 -11.11 -0.65 -28.83
C LYS A 59 -11.88 -0.37 -27.54
N ALA A 60 -13.03 -1.02 -27.36
CA ALA A 60 -13.84 -0.87 -26.16
C ALA A 60 -13.12 -1.35 -24.89
N ASP A 61 -12.38 -2.46 -24.97
CA ASP A 61 -11.62 -2.99 -23.83
C ASP A 61 -10.46 -2.08 -23.47
N LEU A 62 -9.78 -1.49 -24.46
CA LEU A 62 -8.74 -0.49 -24.23
C LEU A 62 -9.28 0.77 -23.56
N LEU A 63 -10.39 1.32 -24.06
CA LEU A 63 -11.03 2.49 -23.45
C LEU A 63 -11.53 2.18 -22.03
N LYS A 64 -12.04 0.96 -21.79
CA LYS A 64 -12.44 0.50 -20.45
C LYS A 64 -11.25 0.42 -19.50
N ALA A 65 -10.12 -0.15 -19.91
CA ALA A 65 -8.91 -0.20 -19.09
C ALA A 65 -8.38 1.22 -18.78
N ILE A 66 -8.45 2.13 -19.75
CA ILE A 66 -8.09 3.54 -19.56
C ILE A 66 -9.05 4.21 -18.57
N GLN A 67 -10.36 3.93 -18.67
CA GLN A 67 -11.37 4.44 -17.73
C GLN A 67 -11.11 3.94 -16.31
N GLU A 68 -10.83 2.65 -16.12
CA GLU A 68 -10.48 2.05 -14.82
C GLU A 68 -9.24 2.73 -14.21
N GLN A 69 -8.21 2.98 -15.02
CA GLN A 69 -7.00 3.66 -14.57
C GLN A 69 -7.26 5.13 -14.20
N LEU A 70 -8.11 5.82 -14.94
CA LEU A 70 -8.45 7.23 -14.71
C LEU A 70 -9.16 7.44 -13.37
N ILE A 71 -9.97 6.46 -12.93
CA ILE A 71 -10.73 6.54 -11.68
C ILE A 71 -10.01 5.94 -10.47
N ALA A 72 -8.86 5.30 -10.66
CA ALA A 72 -8.20 4.49 -9.63
C ALA A 72 -7.78 5.29 -8.38
N ASN A 73 -7.45 6.57 -8.53
CA ASN A 73 -6.95 7.44 -7.44
C ASN A 73 -7.70 8.78 -7.39
N VAL A 74 -9.00 8.75 -7.66
CA VAL A 74 -9.87 9.93 -7.53
C VAL A 74 -10.10 10.24 -6.05
N HIS A 75 -9.88 11.51 -5.66
CA HIS A 75 -10.02 11.98 -4.28
C HIS A 75 -11.29 12.82 -4.06
N SER A 76 -11.79 13.48 -5.11
CA SER A 76 -13.04 14.24 -5.08
C SER A 76 -13.98 13.81 -6.21
N ASN A 77 -15.29 13.98 -6.01
CA ASN A 77 -16.28 13.66 -7.04
C ASN A 77 -16.10 14.51 -8.32
N ASP A 78 -15.58 15.73 -8.20
CA ASP A 78 -15.33 16.62 -9.34
C ASP A 78 -14.14 16.16 -10.21
N ASP A 79 -13.29 15.28 -9.68
CA ASP A 79 -12.14 14.74 -10.40
C ASP A 79 -12.52 13.51 -11.26
N TYR A 80 -13.80 13.13 -11.29
CA TYR A 80 -14.25 12.06 -12.18
C TYR A 80 -14.36 12.56 -13.62
N PHE A 81 -13.66 11.84 -14.51
CA PHE A 81 -13.74 12.02 -15.95
C PHE A 81 -14.27 10.75 -16.62
N GLU A 82 -15.07 10.93 -17.66
CA GLU A 82 -15.54 9.87 -18.55
C GLU A 82 -14.66 9.84 -19.80
N VAL A 83 -14.15 8.65 -20.11
CA VAL A 83 -13.44 8.32 -21.35
C VAL A 83 -14.44 8.17 -22.48
N ILE A 84 -14.23 8.92 -23.57
CA ILE A 84 -15.17 8.98 -24.70
C ILE A 84 -14.64 8.15 -25.86
N ASP A 85 -13.47 8.51 -26.37
CA ASP A 85 -12.85 7.87 -27.52
C ASP A 85 -11.35 8.24 -27.59
N PHE A 86 -10.58 7.55 -28.41
CA PHE A 86 -9.24 7.98 -28.80
C PHE A 86 -9.27 9.26 -29.65
N ALA A 87 -8.27 10.12 -29.45
CA ALA A 87 -8.02 11.24 -30.35
C ALA A 87 -7.35 10.77 -31.65
N SER A 88 -7.28 11.65 -32.64
CA SER A 88 -6.74 11.32 -33.97
C SER A 88 -5.26 10.97 -34.00
N ASP A 89 -4.51 11.31 -32.95
CA ASP A 89 -3.08 11.03 -32.80
C ASP A 89 -2.79 9.73 -32.03
N ALA A 90 -3.84 9.04 -31.55
CA ALA A 90 -3.71 7.77 -30.87
C ALA A 90 -3.18 6.70 -31.83
N THR A 91 -2.04 6.10 -31.48
CA THR A 91 -1.35 5.11 -32.33
C THR A 91 -0.77 3.99 -31.51
N ILE A 92 -0.86 2.76 -32.04
CA ILE A 92 -0.14 1.60 -31.53
C ILE A 92 1.07 1.35 -32.41
N THR A 93 2.25 1.25 -31.80
CA THR A 93 3.53 1.06 -32.49
C THR A 93 4.35 -0.08 -31.91
N ASP A 94 5.14 -0.76 -32.74
CA ASP A 94 6.21 -1.68 -32.28
C ASP A 94 7.54 -0.95 -32.09
N ARG A 95 8.57 -1.70 -31.66
CA ARG A 95 9.95 -1.21 -31.46
C ARG A 95 10.60 -0.57 -32.70
N ASN A 96 10.09 -0.85 -33.90
CA ASN A 96 10.62 -0.34 -35.17
C ASN A 96 9.80 0.83 -35.71
N GLY A 97 8.78 1.28 -34.96
CA GLY A 97 7.88 2.36 -35.37
C GLY A 97 6.80 1.93 -36.37
N LYS A 98 6.57 0.62 -36.57
CA LYS A 98 5.46 0.14 -37.40
C LYS A 98 4.14 0.45 -36.69
N VAL A 99 3.25 1.17 -37.37
CA VAL A 99 1.92 1.50 -36.86
C VAL A 99 0.95 0.35 -37.12
N TYR A 100 0.14 0.01 -36.11
CA TYR A 100 -0.93 -0.98 -36.18
C TYR A 100 -2.28 -0.25 -36.19
N PHE A 101 -3.06 -0.48 -37.24
CA PHE A 101 -4.36 0.14 -37.44
C PHE A 101 -5.48 -0.76 -36.96
N ALA A 102 -6.59 -0.15 -36.54
CA ALA A 102 -7.80 -0.88 -36.21
C ALA A 102 -8.48 -1.41 -37.48
N ASP A 103 -9.00 -2.62 -37.39
CA ASP A 103 -9.85 -3.25 -38.39
C ASP A 103 -11.26 -2.59 -38.41
N LYS A 104 -12.12 -3.02 -39.34
CA LYS A 104 -13.48 -2.46 -39.48
C LYS A 104 -14.38 -2.66 -38.26
N ASP A 105 -14.08 -3.67 -37.45
CA ASP A 105 -14.75 -3.95 -36.18
C ASP A 105 -14.20 -3.10 -35.02
N GLY A 106 -13.18 -2.28 -35.28
CA GLY A 106 -12.53 -1.44 -34.27
C GLY A 106 -11.45 -2.18 -33.46
N SER A 107 -11.12 -3.42 -33.82
CA SER A 107 -10.12 -4.21 -33.12
C SER A 107 -8.71 -3.99 -33.68
N VAL A 108 -7.67 -4.18 -32.87
CA VAL A 108 -6.27 -4.15 -33.31
C VAL A 108 -5.64 -5.52 -33.06
N THR A 109 -5.16 -6.15 -34.12
CA THR A 109 -4.46 -7.44 -34.02
C THR A 109 -2.95 -7.22 -33.94
N LEU A 110 -2.36 -7.57 -32.80
CA LEU A 110 -0.92 -7.47 -32.56
C LEU A 110 -0.25 -8.85 -32.73
N PRO A 111 0.91 -8.92 -33.40
CA PRO A 111 1.60 -10.19 -33.57
C PRO A 111 2.15 -10.68 -32.23
N THR A 112 1.96 -11.96 -31.96
CA THR A 112 2.43 -12.62 -30.73
C THR A 112 3.93 -12.92 -30.77
N GLN A 113 4.51 -12.93 -31.97
CA GLN A 113 5.92 -13.18 -32.24
C GLN A 113 6.47 -12.15 -33.25
N PRO A 114 7.71 -11.64 -33.06
CA PRO A 114 8.58 -11.89 -31.91
C PRO A 114 8.00 -11.30 -30.62
N VAL A 115 8.32 -11.89 -29.46
CA VAL A 115 7.94 -11.34 -28.15
C VAL A 115 8.58 -9.95 -28.02
N GLN A 116 7.73 -8.94 -27.86
CA GLN A 116 8.13 -7.54 -27.74
C GLN A 116 7.06 -6.72 -27.04
N GLU A 117 7.44 -5.53 -26.61
CA GLU A 117 6.50 -4.51 -26.16
C GLU A 117 5.96 -3.71 -27.35
N PHE A 118 4.68 -3.40 -27.25
CA PHE A 118 4.01 -2.44 -28.13
C PHE A 118 3.68 -1.20 -27.31
N LEU A 119 3.65 -0.04 -27.93
CA LEU A 119 3.33 1.23 -27.30
C LEU A 119 2.05 1.82 -27.89
N LEU A 120 1.02 1.96 -27.06
CA LEU A 120 -0.15 2.81 -27.32
C LEU A 120 0.16 4.21 -26.78
N LYS A 121 0.28 5.18 -27.67
CA LYS A 121 0.58 6.59 -27.37
C LYS A 121 -0.44 7.53 -28.02
N GLY A 122 -0.40 8.81 -27.64
CA GLY A 122 -1.30 9.86 -28.14
C GLY A 122 -2.32 10.25 -27.08
N HIS A 123 -3.46 10.79 -27.51
CA HIS A 123 -4.48 11.28 -26.59
C HIS A 123 -5.77 10.45 -26.59
N VAL A 124 -6.50 10.55 -25.49
CA VAL A 124 -7.86 10.05 -25.30
C VAL A 124 -8.75 11.25 -25.00
N ARG A 125 -9.87 11.35 -25.69
CA ARG A 125 -10.89 12.36 -25.42
C ARG A 125 -11.63 12.00 -24.14
N VAL A 126 -11.66 12.94 -23.21
CA VAL A 126 -12.32 12.79 -21.92
C VAL A 126 -13.23 13.98 -21.67
N ARG A 127 -14.21 13.83 -20.79
CA ARG A 127 -15.03 14.94 -20.30
C ARG A 127 -15.30 14.79 -18.82
N PRO A 128 -15.59 15.89 -18.08
CA PRO A 128 -16.07 15.78 -16.71
C PRO A 128 -17.29 14.86 -16.68
N TYR A 129 -17.29 13.91 -15.73
CA TYR A 129 -18.36 12.93 -15.61
C TYR A 129 -19.70 13.64 -15.39
N LYS A 130 -20.72 13.18 -16.11
CA LYS A 130 -22.10 13.62 -15.95
C LYS A 130 -23.00 12.40 -15.93
N GLU A 131 -23.94 12.39 -14.99
CA GLU A 131 -24.90 11.32 -14.85
C GLU A 131 -25.78 11.20 -16.10
N LYS A 132 -26.08 9.96 -16.48
CA LYS A 132 -26.96 9.66 -17.61
C LYS A 132 -28.42 9.88 -17.20
N PRO A 133 -29.30 10.29 -18.12
CA PRO A 133 -30.72 10.41 -17.83
C PRO A 133 -31.32 9.03 -17.50
N ILE A 134 -32.13 8.97 -16.45
CA ILE A 134 -32.75 7.73 -15.97
C ILE A 134 -34.15 7.60 -16.57
N GLN A 135 -34.41 6.45 -17.19
CA GLN A 135 -35.67 6.12 -17.86
C GLN A 135 -36.59 5.26 -16.99
N ASN A 136 -36.03 4.27 -16.28
CA ASN A 136 -36.78 3.37 -15.40
C ASN A 136 -36.20 3.41 -13.99
N GLN A 137 -36.73 4.31 -13.18
CA GLN A 137 -36.23 4.55 -11.83
C GLN A 137 -36.29 3.30 -10.94
N ALA A 138 -35.20 3.04 -10.21
CA ALA A 138 -35.14 1.97 -9.21
C ALA A 138 -36.21 2.14 -8.13
N LYS A 139 -36.86 1.04 -7.75
CA LYS A 139 -37.95 1.02 -6.77
C LYS A 139 -37.46 1.24 -5.33
N SER A 140 -36.34 0.62 -4.99
CA SER A 140 -35.68 0.69 -3.69
C SER A 140 -34.22 0.28 -3.82
N VAL A 141 -33.42 0.66 -2.84
CA VAL A 141 -31.99 0.34 -2.74
C VAL A 141 -31.73 -0.29 -1.39
N ASP A 142 -31.16 -1.49 -1.40
CA ASP A 142 -30.65 -2.15 -0.21
C ASP A 142 -29.31 -1.52 0.16
N VAL A 143 -29.27 -0.80 1.29
CA VAL A 143 -28.05 -0.12 1.74
C VAL A 143 -27.27 -1.05 2.66
N GLU A 144 -26.15 -1.52 2.14
CA GLU A 144 -25.13 -2.30 2.82
C GLU A 144 -24.02 -1.40 3.38
N TYR A 145 -23.37 -1.90 4.42
CA TYR A 145 -22.30 -1.19 5.11
C TYR A 145 -21.16 -2.13 5.46
N THR A 146 -19.95 -1.66 5.25
CA THR A 146 -18.73 -2.30 5.71
C THR A 146 -17.80 -1.23 6.31
N VAL A 147 -17.07 -1.60 7.35
CA VAL A 147 -16.20 -0.68 8.08
C VAL A 147 -14.86 -1.31 8.39
N GLN A 148 -13.80 -0.54 8.19
CA GLN A 148 -12.44 -0.89 8.59
C GLN A 148 -11.99 -0.02 9.76
N PHE A 149 -11.36 -0.64 10.76
CA PHE A 149 -10.75 0.07 11.88
C PHE A 149 -9.23 0.00 11.79
N THR A 150 -8.56 1.12 12.04
CA THR A 150 -7.10 1.21 12.13
C THR A 150 -6.73 1.83 13.47
N PRO A 151 -6.00 1.13 14.35
CA PRO A 151 -5.63 1.70 15.64
C PRO A 151 -4.56 2.78 15.42
N LEU A 152 -4.67 3.90 16.15
CA LEU A 152 -3.68 4.99 16.10
C LEU A 152 -2.34 4.59 16.74
N ASN A 153 -2.39 3.65 17.68
CA ASN A 153 -1.23 3.07 18.32
C ASN A 153 -1.04 1.64 17.79
N PRO A 154 0.19 1.11 17.68
CA PRO A 154 0.42 -0.27 17.28
C PRO A 154 -0.34 -1.24 18.19
N ASP A 155 -1.21 -2.05 17.59
CA ASP A 155 -1.97 -3.09 18.29
C ASP A 155 -2.22 -4.27 17.35
N ASP A 156 -1.69 -5.43 17.75
CA ASP A 156 -1.74 -6.69 16.99
C ASP A 156 -3.15 -7.30 16.95
N ASP A 157 -4.07 -6.85 17.82
CA ASP A 157 -5.48 -7.28 17.80
C ASP A 157 -6.18 -6.81 16.52
N PHE A 158 -5.73 -5.72 15.90
CA PHE A 158 -6.25 -5.21 14.64
C PHE A 158 -5.58 -5.85 13.43
N ARG A 159 -5.80 -7.17 13.27
CA ARG A 159 -5.34 -7.88 12.08
C ARG A 159 -6.07 -7.36 10.83
N PRO A 160 -5.37 -7.08 9.72
CA PRO A 160 -6.00 -6.71 8.46
C PRO A 160 -6.75 -7.92 7.91
N GLY A 161 -8.03 -8.08 8.24
CA GLY A 161 -8.76 -9.25 7.81
C GLY A 161 -10.11 -9.45 8.46
N LEU A 162 -11.11 -8.67 8.02
CA LEU A 162 -12.42 -9.17 7.57
C LEU A 162 -13.22 -7.97 7.06
N LYS A 163 -13.58 -7.96 5.77
CA LYS A 163 -14.59 -7.02 5.24
C LYS A 163 -15.95 -7.68 5.40
N ASP A 164 -16.46 -7.70 6.61
CA ASP A 164 -17.85 -8.09 6.82
C ASP A 164 -18.75 -6.98 6.29
N THR A 165 -19.68 -7.37 5.42
CA THR A 165 -20.70 -6.49 4.88
C THR A 165 -22.02 -6.82 5.55
N LYS A 166 -22.73 -5.80 6.01
CA LYS A 166 -24.01 -5.95 6.70
C LYS A 166 -25.05 -5.05 6.07
N LEU A 167 -26.24 -5.58 5.84
CA LEU A 167 -27.40 -4.78 5.48
C LEU A 167 -27.78 -3.83 6.63
N LEU A 168 -27.85 -2.53 6.35
CA LEU A 168 -28.29 -1.51 7.30
C LEU A 168 -29.80 -1.32 7.24
N LYS A 169 -30.30 -0.98 6.06
CA LYS A 169 -31.71 -0.66 5.79
C LYS A 169 -31.95 -0.65 4.28
N THR A 170 -33.20 -0.92 3.89
CA THR A 170 -33.68 -0.74 2.52
C THR A 170 -34.36 0.62 2.43
N LEU A 171 -33.94 1.45 1.49
CA LEU A 171 -34.38 2.84 1.35
C LEU A 171 -34.91 3.12 -0.06
N ALA A 172 -35.74 4.15 -0.19
CA ALA A 172 -36.14 4.68 -1.49
C ALA A 172 -35.10 5.66 -2.03
N ILE A 173 -35.20 5.99 -3.32
CA ILE A 173 -34.37 7.04 -3.93
C ILE A 173 -34.64 8.39 -3.25
N GLY A 174 -33.58 9.12 -2.92
CA GLY A 174 -33.66 10.43 -2.25
C GLY A 174 -33.72 10.38 -0.72
N ASP A 175 -34.00 9.21 -0.13
CA ASP A 175 -33.88 8.99 1.32
C ASP A 175 -32.45 9.25 1.79
N THR A 176 -32.28 9.53 3.09
CA THR A 176 -31.02 10.01 3.63
C THR A 176 -30.37 9.09 4.64
N ILE A 177 -29.04 9.14 4.67
CA ILE A 177 -28.19 8.57 5.71
C ILE A 177 -27.19 9.63 6.14
N THR A 178 -27.09 9.90 7.44
CA THR A 178 -26.17 10.91 7.96
C THR A 178 -24.88 10.28 8.48
N SER A 179 -23.82 11.08 8.53
CA SER A 179 -22.55 10.73 9.14
C SER A 179 -22.69 10.33 10.62
N GLN A 180 -23.66 10.88 11.37
CA GLN A 180 -23.91 10.47 12.77
C GLN A 180 -24.53 9.07 12.88
N GLU A 181 -25.46 8.71 11.97
CA GLU A 181 -26.02 7.36 11.93
C GLU A 181 -24.94 6.31 11.63
N LEU A 182 -24.07 6.63 10.66
CA LEU A 182 -22.94 5.78 10.29
C LEU A 182 -21.93 5.65 11.45
N LEU A 183 -21.59 6.76 12.11
CA LEU A 183 -20.72 6.76 13.29
C LEU A 183 -21.30 5.89 14.43
N ALA A 184 -22.60 5.99 14.70
CA ALA A 184 -23.26 5.18 15.71
C ALA A 184 -23.21 3.67 15.37
N GLN A 185 -23.41 3.33 14.10
CA GLN A 185 -23.30 1.94 13.63
C GLN A 185 -21.85 1.43 13.71
N ALA A 186 -20.88 2.24 13.29
CA ALA A 186 -19.46 1.94 13.39
C ALA A 186 -19.05 1.67 14.85
N GLN A 187 -19.44 2.56 15.78
CA GLN A 187 -19.15 2.38 17.21
C GLN A 187 -19.83 1.13 17.79
N SER A 188 -21.03 0.77 17.31
CA SER A 188 -21.71 -0.47 17.70
C SER A 188 -20.93 -1.72 17.26
N ILE A 189 -20.40 -1.71 16.03
CA ILE A 189 -19.54 -2.80 15.51
C ILE A 189 -18.21 -2.86 16.27
N LEU A 190 -17.58 -1.71 16.52
CA LEU A 190 -16.34 -1.61 17.28
C LEU A 190 -16.50 -2.17 18.70
N ASN A 191 -17.57 -1.79 19.41
CA ASN A 191 -17.85 -2.29 20.76
C ASN A 191 -18.03 -3.82 20.82
N LYS A 192 -18.54 -4.43 19.74
CA LYS A 192 -18.73 -5.89 19.66
C LYS A 192 -17.44 -6.64 19.33
N THR A 193 -16.61 -6.07 18.47
CA THR A 193 -15.40 -6.74 17.95
C THR A 193 -14.16 -6.45 18.80
N HIS A 194 -14.01 -5.21 19.27
CA HIS A 194 -12.86 -4.73 20.04
C HIS A 194 -13.35 -3.89 21.25
N PRO A 195 -13.93 -4.53 22.29
CA PRO A 195 -14.41 -3.82 23.45
C PRO A 195 -13.25 -3.08 24.15
N GLY A 196 -13.46 -1.81 24.50
CA GLY A 196 -12.43 -0.96 25.10
C GLY A 196 -11.82 0.06 24.14
N TYR A 197 -12.16 0.01 22.85
CA TYR A 197 -11.81 1.04 21.87
C TYR A 197 -12.93 2.07 21.70
N THR A 198 -12.54 3.25 21.20
CA THR A 198 -13.45 4.30 20.74
C THR A 198 -13.03 4.76 19.36
N ILE A 199 -13.99 5.18 18.54
CA ILE A 199 -13.70 5.90 17.31
C ILE A 199 -13.05 7.23 17.69
N TYR A 200 -11.93 7.55 17.03
CA TYR A 200 -11.22 8.81 17.18
C TYR A 200 -11.65 9.78 16.07
N GLU A 201 -11.46 9.38 14.81
CA GLU A 201 -11.87 10.18 13.65
C GLU A 201 -12.19 9.28 12.44
N ARG A 202 -12.93 9.84 11.49
CA ARG A 202 -13.21 9.22 10.19
C ARG A 202 -12.03 9.47 9.26
N ASP A 203 -11.52 8.41 8.65
CA ASP A 203 -10.48 8.50 7.63
C ASP A 203 -11.10 8.61 6.24
N SER A 204 -12.10 7.79 5.90
CA SER A 204 -12.76 7.87 4.59
C SER A 204 -14.15 7.24 4.59
N SER A 205 -15.00 7.73 3.68
CA SER A 205 -16.35 7.22 3.45
C SER A 205 -16.68 7.26 1.96
N ILE A 206 -17.00 6.12 1.38
CA ILE A 206 -17.28 5.97 -0.06
C ILE A 206 -18.54 5.13 -0.23
N VAL A 207 -19.43 5.55 -1.14
CA VAL A 207 -20.60 4.78 -1.55
C VAL A 207 -20.37 4.21 -2.94
N THR A 208 -20.47 2.88 -3.06
CA THR A 208 -20.48 2.18 -4.34
C THR A 208 -21.93 1.85 -4.70
N HIS A 209 -22.34 2.20 -5.91
CA HIS A 209 -23.70 2.07 -6.39
C HIS A 209 -23.81 0.85 -7.29
N ASP A 210 -24.42 -0.24 -6.82
CA ASP A 210 -24.47 -1.51 -7.54
C ASP A 210 -23.06 -1.98 -7.99
N ASN A 211 -22.82 -2.02 -9.31
CA ASN A 211 -21.51 -2.27 -9.92
C ASN A 211 -21.01 -1.07 -10.74
N ASP A 212 -21.51 0.14 -10.45
CA ASP A 212 -21.06 1.37 -11.10
C ASP A 212 -19.62 1.67 -10.69
N ILE A 213 -18.80 2.03 -11.68
CA ILE A 213 -17.40 2.40 -11.51
C ILE A 213 -17.26 3.80 -10.90
N PHE A 214 -18.28 4.66 -11.04
CA PHE A 214 -18.31 6.00 -10.47
C PHE A 214 -18.92 5.95 -9.07
N ARG A 215 -18.05 5.95 -8.07
CA ARG A 215 -18.44 5.91 -6.65
C ARG A 215 -18.64 7.32 -6.11
N THR A 216 -19.53 7.48 -5.14
CA THR A 216 -19.67 8.76 -4.44
C THR A 216 -18.70 8.82 -3.26
N ILE A 217 -17.75 9.75 -3.32
CA ILE A 217 -16.83 10.06 -2.21
C ILE A 217 -17.54 11.05 -1.29
N LEU A 218 -17.69 10.71 -0.01
CA LEU A 218 -18.33 11.55 0.98
C LEU A 218 -17.29 12.42 1.71
N PRO A 219 -17.68 13.59 2.25
CA PRO A 219 -16.76 14.45 3.00
C PRO A 219 -16.08 13.72 4.17
N MET A 220 -14.75 13.85 4.27
CA MET A 220 -13.95 13.16 5.29
C MET A 220 -13.96 13.89 6.62
N ASP A 221 -13.67 15.20 6.61
CA ASP A 221 -13.40 16.00 7.82
C ASP A 221 -14.60 16.80 8.35
N GLN A 222 -15.81 16.52 7.85
CA GLN A 222 -17.03 17.22 8.26
C GLN A 222 -18.24 16.29 8.25
N GLU A 223 -19.29 16.71 8.95
CA GLU A 223 -20.58 16.03 8.89
C GLU A 223 -21.19 16.13 7.49
N PHE A 224 -21.89 15.08 7.08
CA PHE A 224 -22.53 14.99 5.77
C PHE A 224 -23.87 14.25 5.85
N THR A 225 -24.66 14.46 4.81
CA THR A 225 -25.88 13.69 4.55
C THR A 225 -25.76 13.09 3.16
N TYR A 226 -25.72 11.76 3.09
CA TYR A 226 -25.84 11.03 1.84
C TYR A 226 -27.32 10.91 1.47
N HIS A 227 -27.67 11.34 0.26
CA HIS A 227 -28.98 11.10 -0.34
C HIS A 227 -28.87 9.93 -1.31
N VAL A 228 -29.70 8.90 -1.13
CA VAL A 228 -29.68 7.69 -1.98
C VAL A 228 -29.79 8.09 -3.44
N LYS A 229 -28.70 7.85 -4.19
CA LYS A 229 -28.53 8.33 -5.57
C LYS A 229 -29.51 7.65 -6.51
N ASN A 230 -30.14 8.47 -7.36
CA ASN A 230 -31.06 8.00 -8.39
C ASN A 230 -30.34 7.11 -9.43
N ARG A 231 -31.00 6.05 -9.88
CA ARG A 231 -30.46 5.11 -10.88
C ARG A 231 -31.53 4.28 -11.56
N GLU A 232 -31.12 3.59 -12.62
CA GLU A 232 -31.95 2.58 -13.30
C GLU A 232 -32.23 1.37 -12.40
N GLN A 233 -33.43 0.81 -12.56
CA GLN A 233 -33.82 -0.44 -11.93
C GLN A 233 -32.89 -1.57 -12.38
N ALA A 234 -32.20 -2.19 -11.42
CA ALA A 234 -31.32 -3.32 -11.69
C ALA A 234 -32.11 -4.52 -12.20
N TYR A 235 -31.52 -5.21 -13.17
CA TYR A 235 -32.04 -6.45 -13.73
C TYR A 235 -30.92 -7.47 -13.90
N ARG A 236 -31.29 -8.74 -13.92
CA ARG A 236 -30.43 -9.84 -14.36
C ARG A 236 -31.09 -10.57 -15.52
N ILE A 237 -30.29 -11.12 -16.42
CA ILE A 237 -30.81 -11.96 -17.50
C ILE A 237 -31.01 -13.37 -16.94
N ASN A 238 -32.26 -13.88 -17.00
CA ASN A 238 -32.53 -15.26 -16.65
C ASN A 238 -31.83 -16.19 -17.65
N LYS A 239 -30.92 -17.04 -17.16
CA LYS A 239 -30.10 -17.93 -18.00
C LYS A 239 -30.91 -18.92 -18.85
N LYS A 240 -32.14 -19.25 -18.45
CA LYS A 240 -33.02 -20.20 -19.14
C LYS A 240 -33.92 -19.52 -20.17
N SER A 241 -34.58 -18.44 -19.79
CA SER A 241 -35.56 -17.75 -20.66
C SER A 241 -34.95 -16.66 -21.53
N GLY A 242 -33.76 -16.14 -21.18
CA GLY A 242 -33.15 -14.97 -21.83
C GLY A 242 -33.86 -13.65 -21.53
N LEU A 243 -34.86 -13.65 -20.65
CA LEU A 243 -35.64 -12.47 -20.28
C LEU A 243 -35.00 -11.74 -19.10
N ASN A 244 -35.22 -10.43 -19.03
CA ASN A 244 -34.79 -9.61 -17.90
C ASN A 244 -35.70 -9.86 -16.69
N GLU A 245 -35.09 -10.15 -15.55
CA GLU A 245 -35.73 -10.23 -14.24
C GLU A 245 -35.23 -9.07 -13.38
N GLU A 246 -36.17 -8.29 -12.84
CA GLU A 246 -35.83 -7.23 -11.88
C GLU A 246 -35.21 -7.83 -10.61
N ILE A 247 -34.19 -7.15 -10.10
CA ILE A 247 -33.55 -7.45 -8.81
C ILE A 247 -33.41 -6.15 -8.01
N ASN A 248 -33.24 -6.26 -6.70
CA ASN A 248 -33.00 -5.07 -5.89
C ASN A 248 -31.69 -4.38 -6.31
N ASN A 249 -31.71 -3.06 -6.36
CA ASN A 249 -30.49 -2.26 -6.43
C ASN A 249 -29.81 -2.26 -5.05
N THR A 250 -28.51 -2.05 -5.04
CA THR A 250 -27.71 -2.02 -3.80
C THR A 250 -26.83 -0.79 -3.72
N ASP A 251 -26.60 -0.32 -2.50
CA ASP A 251 -25.57 0.66 -2.16
C ASP A 251 -24.63 0.04 -1.14
N LEU A 252 -23.33 0.05 -1.40
CA LEU A 252 -22.33 -0.34 -0.41
C LEU A 252 -21.62 0.91 0.12
N ILE A 253 -21.92 1.27 1.36
CA ILE A 253 -21.18 2.29 2.11
C ILE A 253 -19.96 1.62 2.75
N SER A 254 -18.76 2.01 2.32
CA SER A 254 -17.50 1.55 2.88
C SER A 254 -16.83 2.69 3.63
N GLU A 255 -16.62 2.51 4.94
CA GLU A 255 -15.94 3.50 5.78
C GLU A 255 -14.64 2.97 6.38
N LYS A 256 -13.73 3.87 6.69
CA LYS A 256 -12.54 3.61 7.49
C LYS A 256 -12.46 4.63 8.62
N TYR A 257 -12.21 4.15 9.83
CA TYR A 257 -12.04 4.98 11.02
C TYR A 257 -10.70 4.69 11.71
N TYR A 258 -10.09 5.75 12.21
CA TYR A 258 -9.04 5.63 13.22
C TYR A 258 -9.67 5.39 14.59
N VAL A 259 -9.10 4.46 15.34
CA VAL A 259 -9.59 4.08 16.68
C VAL A 259 -8.50 4.20 17.73
N LEU A 260 -8.91 4.43 18.97
CA LEU A 260 -8.02 4.59 20.10
C LEU A 260 -8.51 3.76 21.29
N LYS A 261 -7.59 3.16 22.03
CA LYS A 261 -7.92 2.48 23.28
C LYS A 261 -8.37 3.52 24.30
N LYS A 262 -9.48 3.25 25.00
CA LYS A 262 -10.04 4.20 25.97
C LYS A 262 -9.01 4.52 27.06
N GLY A 263 -8.75 5.81 27.25
CA GLY A 263 -7.79 6.31 28.24
C GLY A 263 -6.36 6.48 27.73
N GLU A 264 -6.06 6.03 26.51
CA GLU A 264 -4.78 6.31 25.85
C GLU A 264 -4.81 7.66 25.12
N LYS A 265 -3.61 8.15 24.78
CA LYS A 265 -3.41 9.27 23.87
C LYS A 265 -2.92 8.73 22.53
N PRO A 266 -3.23 9.41 21.41
CA PRO A 266 -2.66 9.03 20.12
C PRO A 266 -1.13 9.14 20.16
N TYR A 267 -0.46 8.27 19.43
CA TYR A 267 0.98 8.36 19.18
C TYR A 267 1.31 9.74 18.61
N ASP A 268 2.20 10.46 19.27
CA ASP A 268 2.72 11.74 18.79
C ASP A 268 4.12 11.52 18.20
N PRO A 269 4.30 11.66 16.88
CA PRO A 269 5.62 11.53 16.24
C PRO A 269 6.66 12.55 16.76
N PHE A 270 6.20 13.65 17.38
CA PHE A 270 7.07 14.67 17.96
C PHE A 270 7.35 14.43 19.45
N ASP A 271 6.61 13.53 20.10
CA ASP A 271 6.92 13.13 21.46
C ASP A 271 8.19 12.29 21.46
N ARG A 272 9.21 12.80 22.15
CA ARG A 272 10.49 12.10 22.34
C ARG A 272 10.62 11.48 23.72
N SER A 273 9.60 11.60 24.58
CA SER A 273 9.64 11.13 25.98
C SER A 273 9.76 9.61 26.09
N HIS A 274 9.25 8.89 25.09
CA HIS A 274 9.38 7.43 24.99
C HIS A 274 10.71 6.99 24.37
N LEU A 275 11.52 7.92 23.84
CA LEU A 275 12.82 7.62 23.23
C LEU A 275 13.93 7.72 24.27
N LYS A 276 14.95 6.87 24.10
CA LYS A 276 16.15 6.84 24.95
C LYS A 276 17.33 7.45 24.22
N LEU A 277 18.04 8.36 24.88
CA LEU A 277 19.24 9.02 24.35
C LEU A 277 20.47 8.16 24.62
N PHE A 278 21.21 7.87 23.56
CA PHE A 278 22.51 7.21 23.62
C PHE A 278 23.59 8.12 23.05
N THR A 279 24.68 8.29 23.79
CA THR A 279 25.92 8.87 23.26
C THR A 279 26.87 7.72 22.92
N ILE A 280 27.19 7.55 21.64
CA ILE A 280 28.04 6.46 21.17
C ILE A 280 29.40 7.05 20.79
N LYS A 281 30.47 6.47 21.32
CA LYS A 281 31.86 6.83 21.06
C LYS A 281 32.57 5.64 20.42
N TYR A 282 33.21 5.87 19.29
CA TYR A 282 34.07 4.89 18.63
C TYR A 282 35.51 5.28 18.91
N VAL A 283 36.27 4.37 19.52
CA VAL A 283 37.63 4.63 20.01
C VAL A 283 38.60 3.61 19.42
N ASP A 284 39.77 4.07 19.01
CA ASP A 284 40.86 3.17 18.61
C ASP A 284 41.37 2.39 19.83
N VAL A 285 41.31 1.06 19.76
CA VAL A 285 41.69 0.18 20.88
C VAL A 285 43.17 0.28 21.27
N ASN A 286 44.05 0.69 20.34
CA ASN A 286 45.49 0.74 20.58
C ASN A 286 45.96 2.11 21.09
N THR A 287 45.40 3.19 20.55
CA THR A 287 45.81 4.57 20.90
C THR A 287 44.88 5.23 21.91
N ASN A 288 43.69 4.64 22.14
CA ASN A 288 42.61 5.23 22.92
C ASN A 288 42.10 6.57 22.38
N GLU A 289 42.38 6.86 21.11
CA GLU A 289 41.92 8.08 20.42
C GLU A 289 40.46 7.94 20.00
N LEU A 290 39.68 9.00 20.21
CA LEU A 290 38.31 9.07 19.74
C LEU A 290 38.28 9.21 18.22
N LEU A 291 37.76 8.20 17.55
CA LEU A 291 37.57 8.19 16.09
C LEU A 291 36.33 9.01 15.72
N LYS A 292 35.23 8.78 16.42
CA LYS A 292 33.94 9.42 16.15
C LYS A 292 33.05 9.36 17.39
N SER A 293 32.16 10.34 17.53
CA SER A 293 31.06 10.28 18.48
C SER A 293 29.76 10.78 17.87
N GLU A 294 28.63 10.23 18.31
CA GLU A 294 27.31 10.73 17.95
C GLU A 294 26.28 10.51 19.06
N GLN A 295 25.17 11.22 18.94
CA GLN A 295 24.02 11.09 19.83
C GLN A 295 22.80 10.64 19.04
N LEU A 296 22.16 9.58 19.49
CA LEU A 296 20.98 8.99 18.85
C LEU A 296 19.86 8.82 19.85
N LEU A 297 18.63 9.05 19.41
CA LEU A 297 17.41 8.71 20.13
C LEU A 297 16.83 7.43 19.52
N THR A 298 16.58 6.41 20.35
CA THR A 298 15.98 5.15 19.91
C THR A 298 14.74 4.81 20.72
N ALA A 299 13.73 4.24 20.08
CA ALA A 299 12.49 3.81 20.71
C ALA A 299 12.67 2.57 21.61
N SER A 300 13.76 1.83 21.45
CA SER A 300 14.03 0.63 22.23
C SER A 300 15.51 0.48 22.53
N GLU A 301 15.84 0.00 23.74
CA GLU A 301 17.20 -0.43 24.08
C GLU A 301 17.61 -1.69 23.32
N ARG A 302 16.66 -2.47 22.79
CA ARG A 302 16.95 -3.63 21.93
C ARG A 302 17.72 -3.23 20.66
N ASN A 303 17.66 -1.96 20.28
CA ASN A 303 18.40 -1.41 19.15
C ASN A 303 19.87 -1.12 19.50
N LEU A 304 20.29 -1.29 20.76
CA LEU A 304 21.69 -1.27 21.15
C LEU A 304 22.37 -2.55 20.63
N ASP A 305 22.63 -2.59 19.33
CA ASP A 305 23.22 -3.70 18.62
C ASP A 305 24.04 -3.21 17.42
N PHE A 306 24.85 -4.11 16.85
CA PHE A 306 25.71 -3.80 15.73
C PHE A 306 24.93 -3.72 14.42
N ARG A 307 25.15 -2.62 13.72
CA ARG A 307 24.57 -2.28 12.44
C ARG A 307 25.54 -2.60 11.33
N ASP A 308 25.14 -3.51 10.45
CA ASP A 308 25.70 -3.61 9.11
C ASP A 308 25.02 -2.58 8.19
N LEU A 309 25.82 -1.71 7.57
CA LEU A 309 25.32 -0.70 6.64
C LEU A 309 24.77 -1.29 5.33
N TYR A 310 25.09 -2.56 5.03
CA TYR A 310 24.57 -3.27 3.87
C TYR A 310 23.28 -4.04 4.15
N ASP A 311 22.94 -4.29 5.43
CA ASP A 311 21.71 -5.01 5.81
C ASP A 311 20.58 -4.02 6.15
N PRO A 312 19.50 -3.96 5.35
CA PRO A 312 18.36 -3.09 5.64
C PRO A 312 17.65 -3.42 6.96
N ARG A 313 17.80 -4.62 7.52
CA ARG A 313 17.21 -5.04 8.80
C ARG A 313 17.88 -4.33 9.98
N ASP A 314 19.12 -3.90 9.81
CA ASP A 314 19.93 -3.29 10.85
C ASP A 314 19.74 -1.77 10.95
N LYS A 315 18.82 -1.18 10.20
CA LYS A 315 18.60 0.28 10.17
C LYS A 315 18.33 0.90 11.53
N ALA A 316 17.63 0.19 12.41
CA ALA A 316 17.30 0.68 13.75
C ALA A 316 18.47 0.49 14.74
N LYS A 317 19.42 -0.40 14.45
CA LYS A 317 20.57 -0.69 15.31
C LYS A 317 21.56 0.47 15.31
N VAL A 318 22.16 0.74 16.46
CA VAL A 318 22.87 2.02 16.70
C VAL A 318 24.40 1.92 16.63
N LEU A 319 25.00 0.74 16.74
CA LEU A 319 26.46 0.59 16.81
C LEU A 319 27.03 0.22 15.44
N TYR A 320 27.78 1.10 14.77
CA TYR A 320 28.36 0.77 13.47
C TYR A 320 29.45 -0.30 13.58
N ASN A 321 29.44 -1.24 12.64
CA ASN A 321 30.47 -2.28 12.56
C ASN A 321 31.74 -1.84 11.78
N ASN A 322 31.62 -0.81 10.95
CA ASN A 322 32.70 -0.12 10.26
C ASN A 322 32.41 1.39 10.21
N LEU A 323 33.44 2.20 9.99
CA LEU A 323 33.31 3.67 9.90
C LEU A 323 33.60 4.22 8.50
N ASP A 324 33.67 3.35 7.50
CA ASP A 324 34.02 3.72 6.11
C ASP A 324 33.04 4.77 5.55
N ALA A 325 31.75 4.67 5.89
CA ALA A 325 30.73 5.65 5.50
C ALA A 325 30.96 7.07 6.04
N PHE A 326 31.86 7.23 7.02
CA PHE A 326 32.22 8.52 7.62
C PHE A 326 33.62 9.01 7.23
N GLY A 327 34.27 8.37 6.26
CA GLY A 327 35.63 8.74 5.85
C GLY A 327 36.73 8.19 6.75
N ILE A 328 36.39 7.39 7.77
CA ILE A 328 37.33 6.80 8.73
C ILE A 328 37.61 5.35 8.30
N MET A 329 38.59 5.21 7.41
CA MET A 329 38.85 3.96 6.71
C MET A 329 39.54 2.90 7.57
N ASP A 330 39.33 1.65 7.18
CA ASP A 330 40.05 0.47 7.67
C ASP A 330 39.83 0.17 9.15
N TYR A 331 38.75 0.65 9.76
CA TYR A 331 38.37 0.27 11.13
C TYR A 331 37.31 -0.81 11.12
N THR A 332 37.41 -1.73 12.08
CA THR A 332 36.41 -2.76 12.33
C THR A 332 36.19 -2.95 13.83
N LEU A 333 35.03 -3.50 14.19
CA LEU A 333 34.72 -3.97 15.54
C LEU A 333 35.77 -4.92 16.09
N THR A 334 36.18 -4.64 17.32
CA THR A 334 36.95 -5.56 18.18
C THR A 334 36.07 -6.50 18.98
N GLY A 335 34.76 -6.22 19.06
CA GLY A 335 33.83 -6.92 19.96
C GLY A 335 33.81 -6.38 21.40
N LYS A 336 34.75 -5.49 21.76
CA LYS A 336 34.76 -4.83 23.07
C LYS A 336 33.88 -3.57 23.05
N VAL A 337 32.92 -3.52 23.97
CA VAL A 337 32.06 -2.36 24.22
C VAL A 337 32.03 -2.08 25.72
N GLU A 338 32.11 -0.81 26.10
CA GLU A 338 31.89 -0.36 27.48
C GLU A 338 30.61 0.48 27.54
N ASP A 339 29.66 0.05 28.35
CA ASP A 339 28.43 0.78 28.68
C ASP A 339 28.57 1.34 30.09
N ASN A 340 28.36 2.64 30.26
CA ASN A 340 28.40 3.27 31.58
C ASN A 340 27.17 2.94 32.43
N HIS A 341 26.13 2.33 31.85
CA HIS A 341 24.86 1.97 32.49
C HIS A 341 24.16 3.13 33.22
N ASP A 342 24.40 4.37 32.78
CA ASP A 342 23.72 5.55 33.30
C ASP A 342 22.43 5.80 32.50
N ASP A 343 21.28 5.58 33.12
CA ASP A 343 19.98 5.76 32.49
C ASP A 343 19.68 7.22 32.07
N THR A 344 20.36 8.20 32.67
CA THR A 344 20.16 9.62 32.36
C THR A 344 21.11 10.14 31.28
N ASN A 345 22.30 9.57 31.21
CA ASN A 345 23.32 9.94 30.23
C ASN A 345 24.09 8.69 29.77
N ARG A 346 23.39 7.83 29.03
CA ARG A 346 23.94 6.55 28.60
C ARG A 346 25.02 6.75 27.55
N ILE A 347 26.24 6.35 27.89
CA ILE A 347 27.42 6.47 27.03
C ILE A 347 27.92 5.07 26.72
N ILE A 348 27.99 4.77 25.42
CA ILE A 348 28.48 3.51 24.89
C ILE A 348 29.81 3.78 24.19
N THR A 349 30.87 3.12 24.64
CA THR A 349 32.20 3.20 24.02
C THR A 349 32.47 1.91 23.26
N VAL A 350 32.46 2.00 21.93
CA VAL A 350 32.75 0.90 21.02
C VAL A 350 34.23 0.96 20.66
N TYR A 351 34.96 -0.09 20.98
CA TYR A 351 36.38 -0.16 20.65
C TYR A 351 36.55 -0.77 19.25
N MET A 352 37.33 -0.07 18.41
CA MET A 352 37.61 -0.45 17.03
C MET A 352 39.11 -0.62 16.81
N GLY A 353 39.46 -1.57 15.95
CA GLY A 353 40.83 -1.85 15.56
C GLY A 353 41.01 -1.69 14.06
N LYS A 354 42.24 -1.43 13.63
CA LYS A 354 42.57 -1.43 12.20
C LYS A 354 42.42 -2.83 11.61
N ARG A 355 41.74 -2.91 10.46
CA ARG A 355 41.61 -4.12 9.65
C ARG A 355 42.98 -4.53 9.11
N PRO A 356 43.26 -5.84 8.98
CA PRO A 356 44.45 -6.30 8.28
C PRO A 356 44.46 -5.81 6.82
N GLU A 357 45.65 -5.58 6.28
CA GLU A 357 45.82 -5.17 4.90
C GLU A 357 45.23 -6.22 3.93
N GLY A 358 44.40 -5.77 2.99
CA GLY A 358 43.72 -6.63 2.01
C GLY A 358 42.32 -7.12 2.44
N GLU A 359 41.91 -6.89 3.68
CA GLU A 359 40.57 -7.29 4.17
C GLU A 359 39.49 -6.26 3.81
N ASN A 360 38.30 -6.76 3.46
CA ASN A 360 37.17 -5.92 3.04
C ASN A 360 36.42 -5.29 4.23
N ALA A 361 35.47 -4.38 3.95
CA ALA A 361 34.72 -3.64 4.96
C ALA A 361 33.79 -4.51 5.83
N SER A 362 33.44 -5.70 5.34
CA SER A 362 32.70 -6.70 6.10
C SER A 362 33.58 -7.54 7.03
N TYR A 363 34.91 -7.43 6.96
CA TYR A 363 35.79 -8.16 7.85
C TYR A 363 35.67 -7.67 9.28
N HIS A 364 35.26 -8.55 10.18
CA HIS A 364 35.12 -8.26 11.59
C HIS A 364 36.17 -8.98 12.45
N LEU A 365 37.07 -8.23 13.09
CA LEU A 365 38.08 -8.78 14.02
C LEU A 365 37.45 -9.66 15.12
N ALA A 366 36.19 -9.42 15.47
CA ALA A 366 35.41 -10.18 16.46
C ALA A 366 34.71 -11.43 15.92
N TYR A 367 34.28 -11.46 14.65
CA TYR A 367 33.37 -12.49 14.12
C TYR A 367 34.00 -13.38 13.04
N ASP A 368 34.92 -12.84 12.22
CA ASP A 368 35.41 -13.49 10.99
C ASP A 368 36.82 -14.06 11.14
N LYS A 369 37.21 -14.44 12.35
CA LYS A 369 38.50 -15.09 12.58
C LYS A 369 38.31 -16.53 13.00
N ASP A 370 38.87 -17.44 12.23
CA ASP A 370 39.09 -18.85 12.53
C ASP A 370 40.04 -19.07 13.76
N ARG A 371 39.95 -18.27 14.84
CA ARG A 371 41.00 -18.13 15.88
C ARG A 371 40.55 -17.92 17.34
N TYR A 372 39.29 -18.18 17.71
CA TYR A 372 38.84 -18.08 19.11
C TYR A 372 38.13 -19.36 19.58
N THR A 373 38.23 -19.67 20.88
CA THR A 373 37.57 -20.83 21.50
C THR A 373 36.07 -20.58 21.70
N GLU A 374 35.31 -21.65 21.95
CA GLU A 374 33.86 -21.59 22.23
C GLU A 374 33.54 -20.64 23.41
N GLU A 375 34.39 -20.61 24.44
CA GLU A 375 34.25 -19.75 25.62
C GLU A 375 34.42 -18.26 25.30
N GLU A 376 35.32 -17.92 24.37
CA GLU A 376 35.49 -16.55 23.91
C GLU A 376 34.25 -16.13 23.10
N ARG A 377 33.71 -17.00 22.24
CA ARG A 377 32.44 -16.75 21.52
C ARG A 377 31.24 -16.59 22.45
N GLU A 378 31.18 -17.30 23.57
CA GLU A 378 30.15 -17.12 24.60
C GLU A 378 30.29 -15.79 25.35
N ALA A 379 31.52 -15.35 25.67
CA ALA A 379 31.77 -14.04 26.25
C ALA A 379 31.45 -12.88 25.28
N TYR A 380 31.59 -13.10 23.96
CA TYR A 380 31.21 -12.15 22.91
C TYR A 380 29.72 -12.21 22.53
N SER A 381 28.93 -13.13 23.10
CA SER A 381 27.48 -13.16 22.95
C SER A 381 26.76 -12.01 23.70
N TYR A 382 27.52 -11.08 24.29
CA TYR A 382 27.08 -10.12 25.30
C TYR A 382 26.34 -8.87 24.77
N LEU A 383 25.45 -9.09 23.80
CA LEU A 383 24.19 -8.31 23.70
C LEU A 383 22.94 -9.23 23.80
N ARG A 384 23.13 -10.54 23.91
CA ARG A 384 22.08 -11.50 24.31
C ARG A 384 21.81 -11.50 25.81
N TYR A 385 22.78 -11.08 26.64
CA TYR A 385 22.69 -11.15 28.11
C TYR A 385 22.54 -9.79 28.82
N SER A 386 22.53 -8.67 28.09
CA SER A 386 22.18 -7.33 28.62
C SER A 386 20.67 -7.12 28.84
N GLY A 387 19.87 -8.20 28.92
CA GLY A 387 18.43 -8.12 29.15
C GLY A 387 17.57 -7.96 27.90
N THR A 388 18.11 -8.20 26.71
CA THR A 388 17.32 -8.30 25.48
C THR A 388 16.46 -9.57 25.56
N PRO A 389 15.12 -9.49 25.59
CA PRO A 389 14.31 -10.70 25.62
C PRO A 389 14.59 -11.51 24.36
N ILE A 390 14.86 -12.79 24.56
CA ILE A 390 14.83 -13.79 23.50
C ILE A 390 13.46 -13.60 22.80
N PRO A 391 13.40 -13.48 21.47
CA PRO A 391 12.10 -13.49 20.80
C PRO A 391 11.40 -14.77 21.22
N ASP A 392 10.21 -14.65 21.82
CA ASP A 392 9.44 -15.80 22.29
C ASP A 392 9.44 -16.86 21.19
N ASN A 393 10.07 -17.99 21.48
CA ASN A 393 9.96 -19.15 20.64
C ASN A 393 8.49 -19.60 20.78
N PRO A 394 7.67 -19.62 19.73
CA PRO A 394 6.24 -19.97 19.83
C PRO A 394 5.98 -21.42 20.30
N ASN A 395 7.04 -22.15 20.67
CA ASN A 395 7.00 -23.51 21.19
C ASN A 395 7.47 -23.65 22.65
N ASP A 396 7.89 -22.56 23.32
CA ASP A 396 8.13 -22.59 24.77
C ASP A 396 6.84 -22.15 25.47
N LYS A 397 6.24 -23.10 26.20
CA LYS A 397 4.86 -23.11 26.72
C LYS A 397 4.52 -22.02 27.74
#